data_AF-A0A3B9FL14-F1
#
_entry.id   AF-A0A3B9FL14-F1
#
_cell.length_a   1.000
_cell.length_b   1.000
_cell.length_c   1.000
_cell.angle_alpha   90.00
_cell.angle_beta   90.00
_cell.angle_gamma   90.00
#
_symmetry.space_group_name_H-M   'P 1'
#
loop_
_entity.id
_entity.type
_entity.pdbx_description
1 polymer ?
#
loop_
_entity_poly.entity_id
_entity_poly.type
_entity_poly.pdbx_seq_one_letter_code
_entity_poly.pdbx_strand_id
1 'polypeptide(L)' 'MRPFFALFAFLALLCLVAHAELRMPKVFGNGMVLQKDKPVKLWGWARADQKVLARIGDRSAQ' A
#
# COMPACT_ATOMS: atom_id res chain seq x y z
N MET A 1 12.15 33.58 -18.90
CA MET A 1 12.54 32.92 -17.63
C MET A 1 11.37 32.72 -16.64
N ARG A 2 10.44 33.67 -16.52
CA ARG A 2 9.22 33.53 -15.70
C ARG A 2 8.33 32.30 -15.96
N PRO A 3 8.01 31.90 -17.22
CA PRO A 3 7.10 30.78 -17.45
C PRO A 3 7.73 29.42 -17.12
N PHE A 4 9.05 29.31 -17.25
CA PHE A 4 9.80 28.10 -16.91
C PHE A 4 9.77 27.84 -15.39
N PHE A 5 9.84 28.91 -14.59
CA PHE A 5 9.74 28.81 -13.14
C PHE A 5 8.33 28.41 -12.68
N ALA A 6 7.30 28.93 -13.34
CA ALA A 6 5.90 28.54 -13.09
C ALA A 6 5.64 27.07 -13.45
N LEU A 7 6.16 26.62 -14.60
CA LEU A 7 6.05 25.21 -15.01
C LEU A 7 6.77 24.28 -14.04
N PHE A 8 7.97 24.64 -13.59
CA PHE A 8 8.72 23.88 -12.61
C PHE A 8 7.98 23.78 -11.26
N ALA A 9 7.44 24.90 -10.78
CA ALA A 9 6.65 24.93 -9.55
C ALA A 9 5.37 24.07 -9.65
N PHE A 10 4.70 24.10 -10.80
CA PHE A 10 3.54 23.26 -11.07
C PHE A 10 3.88 21.77 -11.06
N LEU A 11 5.00 21.39 -11.69
CA LEU A 11 5.46 20.00 -11.72
C LEU A 11 5.85 19.48 -10.32
N ALA A 12 6.46 20.33 -9.51
CA ALA A 12 6.78 20.00 -8.12
C ALA A 12 5.52 19.75 -7.27
N LEU A 13 4.44 20.52 -7.50
CA LEU A 13 3.18 20.37 -6.78
C LEU A 13 2.50 19.02 -7.09
N LEU A 14 2.61 18.53 -8.33
CA LEU A 14 2.05 17.23 -8.77
C LEU A 14 2.68 16.03 -8.02
N CYS A 15 3.97 16.09 -7.67
CA CYS A 15 4.64 15.02 -6.93
C CYS A 15 4.06 14.78 -5.53
N LEU A 16 3.47 15.82 -4.90
CA LEU A 16 2.90 15.71 -3.55
C LEU A 16 1.63 14.86 -3.51
N VAL A 17 0.96 14.66 -4.65
CA VAL A 17 -0.32 13.93 -4.75
C VAL A 17 -0.11 12.47 -5.18
N ALA A 18 1.12 12.06 -5.47
CA ALA A 18 1.44 10.69 -5.86
C ALA A 18 1.32 9.74 -4.65
N HIS A 19 0.21 8.99 -4.58
CA HIS A 19 0.01 8.00 -3.53
C HIS A 19 0.55 6.63 -3.97
N ALA A 20 1.41 6.04 -3.13
CA ALA A 20 1.91 4.69 -3.30
C ALA A 20 0.91 3.70 -2.68
N GLU A 21 -0.14 3.35 -3.42
CA GLU A 21 -1.17 2.45 -2.91
C GLU A 21 -0.65 1.01 -2.79
N LEU A 22 -0.69 0.45 -1.58
CA LEU A 22 -0.46 -0.97 -1.34
C LEU A 22 -1.68 -1.74 -1.85
N ARG A 23 -1.51 -2.56 -2.89
CA ARG A 23 -2.61 -3.33 -3.48
C ARG A 23 -2.73 -4.71 -2.85
N MET A 24 -3.91 -5.03 -2.34
CA MET A 24 -4.21 -6.35 -1.79
C MET A 24 -4.71 -7.31 -2.89
N PRO A 25 -4.34 -8.61 -2.84
CA PRO A 25 -4.94 -9.62 -3.72
C PRO A 25 -6.47 -9.69 -3.56
N LYS A 26 -7.20 -9.88 -4.67
CA LYS A 26 -8.68 -9.91 -4.70
C LYS A 26 -9.35 -10.97 -3.80
N VAL A 27 -8.60 -11.99 -3.39
CA VAL A 27 -9.10 -13.04 -2.47
C VAL A 27 -9.39 -12.51 -1.07
N PHE A 28 -8.75 -11.41 -0.69
CA PHE A 28 -8.98 -10.75 0.58
C PHE A 28 -10.01 -9.64 0.41
N GLY A 29 -11.07 -9.67 1.21
CA GLY A 29 -12.15 -8.71 1.13
C GLY A 29 -13.12 -8.83 2.30
N ASN A 30 -14.19 -8.04 2.25
CA ASN A 30 -15.21 -8.03 3.28
C ASN A 30 -15.91 -9.39 3.37
N GLY A 31 -16.13 -9.88 4.60
CA GLY A 31 -16.80 -11.17 4.84
C GLY A 31 -15.96 -12.41 4.53
N MET A 32 -14.66 -12.26 4.24
CA MET A 32 -13.77 -13.42 4.09
C MET A 32 -13.70 -14.23 5.39
N VAL A 33 -13.77 -15.56 5.25
CA VAL A 33 -13.60 -16.52 6.35
C VAL A 33 -12.24 -17.19 6.28
N LEU A 34 -11.63 -17.45 7.43
CA LEU A 34 -10.38 -18.19 7.54
C LEU A 34 -10.64 -19.62 8.00
N GLN A 35 -9.85 -20.56 7.48
CA GLN A 35 -9.91 -21.94 7.95
C GLN A 35 -9.29 -22.05 9.35
N LYS A 36 -10.07 -22.59 10.30
CA LYS A 36 -9.60 -22.85 11.66
C LYS A 36 -8.54 -23.96 11.68
N ASP A 37 -7.62 -23.87 12.63
CA ASP A 37 -6.60 -24.88 12.96
C ASP A 37 -5.67 -25.25 11.79
N LYS A 38 -5.55 -24.36 10.79
CA LYS A 38 -4.59 -24.46 9.71
C LYS A 38 -3.73 -23.19 9.59
N PRO A 39 -2.44 -23.33 9.25
CA PRO A 39 -1.60 -22.17 8.99
C PRO A 39 -2.10 -21.39 7.77
N VAL A 40 -2.26 -20.07 7.92
CA VAL A 40 -2.64 -19.16 6.83
C VAL A 40 -1.38 -18.47 6.30
N LYS A 41 -1.11 -18.60 5.00
CA LYS A 41 0.01 -17.92 4.34
C LYS A 41 -0.47 -16.61 3.71
N LEU A 42 0.12 -15.49 4.10
CA LEU A 42 -0.09 -14.19 3.49
C LEU A 42 1.06 -13.88 2.53
N TRP A 43 0.75 -13.29 1.38
CA TRP A 43 1.72 -12.91 0.35
C TRP A 43 1.22 -11.69 -0.41
N GLY A 44 2.14 -10.96 -1.04
CA GLY A 44 1.84 -9.77 -1.81
C GLY A 44 3.11 -9.08 -2.29
N TRP A 45 2.95 -7.86 -2.80
CA TRP A 45 4.05 -7.03 -3.27
C TRP A 45 4.11 -5.74 -2.44
N ALA A 46 5.31 -5.32 -2.10
CA ALA A 46 5.58 -4.03 -1.49
C ALA A 46 6.76 -3.38 -2.21
N ARG A 47 6.90 -2.06 -2.11
CA ARG A 47 8.11 -1.37 -2.59
C ARG A 47 9.30 -1.74 -1.71
N ALA A 48 10.51 -1.60 -2.26
CA ALA A 48 11.73 -1.66 -1.47
C ALA A 48 11.63 -0.70 -0.26
N ASP A 49 12.13 -1.15 0.89
CA ASP A 49 12.14 -0.41 2.17
C ASP A 49 10.77 -0.06 2.77
N GLN A 50 9.68 -0.59 2.21
CA GLN A 50 8.35 -0.37 2.75
C GLN A 50 8.09 -1.33 3.92
N LYS A 51 7.77 -0.78 5.10
CA LYS A 51 7.33 -1.58 6.24
C LYS A 51 5.96 -2.18 5.94
N VAL A 52 5.86 -3.50 6.06
CA VAL A 52 4.61 -4.25 5.89
C VAL A 52 4.12 -4.70 7.26
N LEU A 53 2.82 -4.54 7.52
CA LEU A 53 2.17 -5.02 8.73
C LEU A 53 0.93 -5.82 8.34
N ALA A 54 0.85 -7.06 8.78
CA ALA A 54 -0.32 -7.91 8.62
C ALA A 54 -1.06 -8.03 9.96
N ARG A 55 -2.36 -7.75 9.98
CA ARG A 55 -3.21 -7.89 11.17
C ARG A 55 -4.44 -8.75 10.88
N ILE A 56 -4.69 -9.73 11.74
CA ILE A 56 -5.88 -10.60 11.72
C ILE A 56 -6.49 -10.56 13.12
N GLY A 57 -7.62 -9.88 13.27
CA GLY A 57 -8.19 -9.58 14.60
C GLY A 57 -7.17 -8.82 15.47
N ASP A 58 -6.84 -9.35 16.64
CA ASP A 58 -5.85 -8.76 17.56
C ASP A 58 -4.42 -9.27 17.37
N ARG A 59 -4.19 -10.13 16.39
CA ARG A 59 -2.87 -10.70 16.10
C ARG A 59 -2.20 -9.92 14.98
N SER A 60 -0.94 -9.53 15.17
CA SER A 60 -0.13 -8.83 14.17
C SER A 60 1.16 -9.57 13.86
N ALA A 61 1.61 -9.50 12.61
CA ALA A 61 2.92 -9.95 12.15
C ALA A 61 3.56 -8.87 11.26
N GLN A 62 4.88 -8.71 11.36
CA GLN A 62 5.68 -7.83 10.50
C GLN A 62 6.40 -8.66 9.43
#